data_AF-A0A1F4Q583-F1
#
_entry.id   AF-A0A1F4Q583-F1
#
_cell.length_a   1.000
_cell.length_b   1.000
_cell.length_c   1.000
_cell.angle_alpha   90.00
_cell.angle_beta   90.00
_cell.angle_gamma   90.00
#
_symmetry.space_group_name_H-M   'P 1'
#
loop_
_entity.id
_entity.type
_entity.pdbx_description
1 polymer ?
#
loop_
_entity_poly.entity_id
_entity_poly.type
_entity_poly.pdbx_seq_one_letter_code
_entity_poly.pdbx_strand_id
1 'polypeptide(L)' 'MKIISAKVLDPTHLELSQPIAAKEGDLIEISIPIDEDEQLWKAAAEQKFLLAYDPADAIYDRL' A
#
# COMPACT_ATOMS: atom_id res chain seq x y z
N MET A 1 -7.94 -0.86 -15.66
CA MET A 1 -8.73 -1.02 -14.41
C MET A 1 -8.58 -2.45 -13.89
N LYS A 2 -8.09 -2.62 -12.66
CA LYS A 2 -8.00 -3.90 -11.96
C LYS A 2 -8.97 -3.86 -10.79
N ILE A 3 -9.85 -4.85 -10.67
CA ILE A 3 -10.82 -4.95 -9.58
C ILE A 3 -10.34 -6.04 -8.62
N ILE A 4 -10.31 -5.74 -7.33
CA ILE A 4 -9.98 -6.72 -6.28
C ILE A 4 -11.10 -6.75 -5.22
N SER A 5 -11.39 -7.93 -4.69
CA SER A 5 -12.32 -8.10 -3.58
C SER A 5 -11.56 -8.14 -2.26
N ALA A 6 -12.01 -7.40 -1.25
CA ALA A 6 -11.38 -7.31 0.06
C ALA A 6 -12.43 -7.37 1.18
N LYS A 7 -12.02 -7.85 2.35
CA LYS A 7 -12.84 -7.85 3.56
C LYS A 7 -12.47 -6.65 4.43
N VAL A 8 -13.46 -5.91 4.90
CA VAL A 8 -13.26 -4.76 5.78
C VAL A 8 -12.87 -5.25 7.18
N LEU A 9 -11.71 -4.79 7.67
CA LEU A 9 -11.25 -5.03 9.04
C LEU A 9 -11.54 -3.84 9.96
N ASP A 10 -11.36 -2.62 9.43
CA ASP A 10 -11.63 -1.36 10.13
C ASP A 10 -12.13 -0.33 9.10
N PRO A 11 -13.37 0.16 9.21
CA PRO A 11 -13.93 1.14 8.27
C PRO A 11 -13.44 2.58 8.50
N THR A 12 -12.68 2.82 9.57
CA THR A 12 -12.19 4.14 10.00
C THR A 12 -10.67 4.27 9.98
N HIS A 13 -9.98 3.36 9.27
CA HIS A 13 -8.53 3.30 9.26
C HIS A 13 -7.88 4.65 8.86
N LEU A 14 -6.83 5.05 9.59
CA LEU A 14 -6.21 6.38 9.45
C LEU A 14 -5.64 6.69 8.06
N GLU A 15 -5.30 5.65 7.30
CA GLU A 15 -4.79 5.82 5.93
C GLU A 15 -5.90 6.06 4.90
N LEU A 16 -7.16 5.89 5.29
CA LEU A 16 -8.28 6.29 4.44
C LEU A 16 -8.46 7.81 4.54
N SER A 17 -8.53 8.46 3.39
CA SER A 17 -8.85 9.89 3.30
C SER A 17 -10.21 10.24 3.93
N GLN A 18 -11.11 9.26 3.98
CA GLN A 18 -12.41 9.32 4.64
C GLN A 18 -12.86 7.92 5.08
N PRO A 19 -13.67 7.81 6.14
CA PRO A 19 -14.28 6.54 6.51
C PRO A 19 -15.13 5.96 5.38
N ILE A 20 -15.15 4.62 5.29
CA ILE A 20 -15.98 3.90 4.32
C ILE A 20 -17.32 3.52 4.93
N ALA A 21 -18.39 3.60 4.14
CA ALA A 21 -19.76 3.22 4.55
C ALA A 21 -19.99 1.69 4.48
N ALA A 22 -19.04 0.92 5.00
CA ALA A 22 -19.11 -0.54 5.10
C ALA A 22 -18.82 -0.93 6.56
N LYS A 23 -19.32 -2.08 7.00
CA LYS A 23 -19.09 -2.58 8.36
C LYS A 23 -17.88 -3.50 8.38
N GLU A 24 -17.28 -3.65 9.55
CA GLU A 24 -16.31 -4.71 9.79
C GLU A 24 -16.91 -6.06 9.40
N GLY A 25 -16.16 -6.82 8.61
CA GLY A 25 -16.60 -8.11 8.08
C GLY A 25 -17.20 -8.09 6.68
N ASP A 26 -17.62 -6.92 6.18
CA ASP A 26 -18.21 -6.80 4.85
C ASP A 26 -17.17 -7.04 3.75
N LEU A 27 -17.62 -7.60 2.62
CA LEU A 27 -16.84 -7.74 1.40
C LEU A 27 -17.09 -6.54 0.49
N ILE A 28 -16.02 -5.88 0.08
CA ILE A 28 -16.04 -4.72 -0.82
C ILE A 28 -15.19 -4.98 -2.06
N GLU A 29 -15.49 -4.25 -3.14
CA GLU A 29 -14.69 -4.24 -4.36
C GLU A 29 -13.88 -2.94 -4.44
N ILE A 30 -12.58 -3.07 -4.70
CA ILE A 30 -11.66 -1.95 -4.87
C ILE A 30 -11.26 -1.90 -6.34
N SER A 31 -11.58 -0.78 -6.99
CA SER A 31 -11.21 -0.52 -8.38
C SER A 31 -9.91 0.28 -8.43
N ILE A 32 -8.86 -0.34 -8.96
CA ILE A 32 -7.54 0.26 -9.12
C ILE A 32 -7.39 0.68 -10.59
N PRO A 33 -7.17 1.97 -10.90
CA PRO A 33 -6.83 2.38 -12.25
C PRO A 33 -5.52 1.73 -12.67
N ILE A 34 -5.53 1.10 -13.85
CA ILE A 34 -4.29 0.61 -14.46
C ILE A 34 -3.87 1.72 -15.39
N ASP A 35 -3.27 2.78 -14.85
CA ASP A 35 -2.57 3.77 -15.66
C ASP A 35 -1.08 3.41 -15.68
N GLU A 36 -0.46 3.50 -16.85
CA GLU A 36 0.96 3.16 -17.08
C GLU A 36 1.93 4.03 -16.24
N ASP A 37 1.44 5.14 -15.68
CA ASP A 37 2.14 6.02 -14.73
C ASP A 37 2.43 5.36 -13.37
N GLU A 38 1.93 4.13 -13.13
CA GLU A 38 2.26 3.30 -11.96
C GLU A 38 3.78 3.12 -11.74
N GLN A 39 4.60 3.38 -12.76
CA GLN A 39 6.06 3.28 -12.67
C GLN A 39 6.72 4.44 -11.93
N LEU A 40 6.20 5.67 -12.03
CA LEU A 40 6.90 6.86 -11.53
C LEU A 40 6.92 6.92 -10.01
N TRP A 41 5.76 6.71 -9.37
CA TRP A 41 5.67 6.68 -7.92
C TRP A 41 6.35 5.44 -7.33
N LYS A 42 6.29 4.30 -8.04
CA LYS A 42 6.96 3.07 -7.63
C LYS A 42 8.49 3.23 -7.65
N ALA A 43 9.05 3.81 -8.72
CA ALA A 43 10.48 4.09 -8.81
C ALA A 43 10.93 5.11 -7.76
N ALA A 44 10.15 6.16 -7.50
CA ALA A 44 10.45 7.15 -6.47
C ALA A 44 10.35 6.56 -5.05
N ALA A 45 9.38 5.68 -4.81
CA ALA A 45 9.22 4.97 -3.54
C ALA A 45 10.36 3.96 -3.31
N GLU A 46 10.76 3.20 -4.34
CA GLU A 46 11.89 2.29 -4.30
C GLU A 46 13.20 3.02 -4.00
N GLN A 47 13.47 4.14 -4.67
CA GLN A 47 14.65 4.96 -4.37
C GLN A 47 14.63 5.50 -2.94
N LYS A 48 13.49 6.00 -2.46
CA LYS A 48 13.36 6.44 -1.07
C LYS A 48 13.56 5.30 -0.07
N PHE A 49 13.03 4.11 -0.35
CA PHE A 49 13.21 2.93 0.48
C PHE A 49 14.68 2.50 0.53
N LEU A 50 15.37 2.45 -0.62
CA LEU A 50 16.80 2.13 -0.70
C LEU A 50 17.67 3.18 0.00
N LEU A 51 17.33 4.46 -0.08
CA LEU A 51 18.02 5.53 0.63
C LEU A 51 17.80 5.48 2.14
N ALA A 52 16.64 4.98 2.59
CA ALA A 52 16.35 4.75 4.00
C ALA A 52 17.03 3.48 4.54
N TYR A 53 17.46 2.58 3.65
CA TYR A 53 18.29 1.43 4.00
C TYR A 53 19.71 1.91 4.30
N ASP A 54 19.98 2.17 5.58
CA ASP A 54 21.31 2.54 6.05
C ASP A 54 22.27 1.35 5.79
N PRO A 55 23.43 1.55 5.15
CA PRO A 55 24.45 0.50 5.05
C PRO A 55 24.90 -0.06 6.43
N ALA A 56 24.58 0.59 7.55
CA ALA A 56 24.75 0.03 8.89
C ALA A 56 23.75 -1.09 9.25
N ASP A 57 22.57 -1.16 8.61
CA ASP A 57 21.58 -2.22 8.84
C ASP A 57 21.97 -3.56 8.18
N ALA A 58 22.88 -3.53 7.20
CA ALA A 58 23.46 -4.72 6.56
C ALA A 58 24.32 -5.57 7.51
N ILE A 59 24.60 -5.09 8.72
CA ILE A 59 25.32 -5.85 9.77
C ILE A 59 24.46 -7.04 10.25
N TYR A 60 23.13 -6.94 10.17
CA TYR A 60 22.22 -7.99 10.61
C TYR A 60 21.85 -9.00 9.52
N ASP A 61 22.17 -8.73 8.26
CA ASP A 61 21.89 -9.63 7.12
C ASP A 61 22.73 -10.93 7.13
N ARG A 62 23.71 -11.05 8.04
CA ARG A 62 24.59 -12.23 8.16
C ARG A 62 24.46 -13.01 9.47
N LEU A 63 23.43 -12.75 10.27
CA LEU A 63 23.13 -13.52 11.48
C LEU A 63 22.20 -14.70 11.21
#